data_AF-A0A2V6S1H5-F1
#
_entry.id   AF-A0A2V6S1H5-F1
#
_cell.length_a   1.000
_cell.length_b   1.000
_cell.length_c   1.000
_cell.angle_alpha   90.00
_cell.angle_beta   90.00
_cell.angle_gamma   90.00
#
_symmetry.space_group_name_H-M   'P 1'
#
loop_
_entity.id
_entity.type
_entity.pdbx_description
1 polymer ?
#
loop_
_entity_poly.entity_id
_entity_poly.type
_entity_poly.pdbx_seq_one_letter_code
_entity_poly.pdbx_strand_id
1 'polypeptide(L)'
;MIAAMKRKDRTALFQLSDPGEGRDPKRFDEQAEAFFRQLEVIQLVAVPRAYEFDGLVVFFGKFRSKKEMAFVPLAFAHEDDGSFGFLPYRTERLTYRLVNHWFDATWRQAATANPTYCTGQDVKRATHRISLASSAGPQKHAWSPSSLFLAGASFEKPGEHTDLVVRAKSAITEMKSRLVNDDVDGFVKHLTPEGGARLKQWFASADQTDRSRYRGALTEQEPFFLFDASPLVVVYTRSPRGIVQVMYFTLHPTNRLLWTNSSHLTTSDRVFKQGPLHDAALLDTPFKSIAIK
;
A
#
# COMPACT_ATOMS: atom_id res chain seq x y z
N MET A 1 -23.42 10.80 -13.83
CA MET A 1 -23.38 10.82 -12.36
C MET A 1 -23.47 12.24 -11.77
N ILE A 2 -22.51 13.14 -11.98
CA ILE A 2 -22.51 14.50 -11.36
C ILE A 2 -23.80 15.29 -11.66
N ALA A 3 -24.31 15.20 -12.88
CA ALA A 3 -25.57 15.84 -13.26
C ALA A 3 -26.76 15.30 -12.43
N ALA A 4 -26.84 13.99 -12.20
CA ALA A 4 -27.86 13.37 -11.36
C ALA A 4 -27.74 13.84 -9.91
N MET A 5 -26.51 13.91 -9.37
CA MET A 5 -26.27 14.43 -8.02
C MET A 5 -26.71 15.90 -7.87
N LYS A 6 -26.38 16.77 -8.83
CA LYS A 6 -26.79 18.18 -8.81
C LYS A 6 -28.29 18.37 -8.90
N ARG A 7 -28.99 17.50 -9.63
CA ARG A 7 -30.46 17.52 -9.75
C ARG A 7 -31.15 16.83 -8.57
N LYS A 8 -30.40 16.24 -7.65
CA LYS A 8 -30.90 15.36 -6.58
C LYS A 8 -31.74 14.19 -7.12
N ASP A 9 -31.40 13.73 -8.32
CA ASP A 9 -32.09 12.64 -8.99
C ASP A 9 -31.58 11.29 -8.44
N ARG A 10 -32.24 10.84 -7.37
CA ARG A 10 -31.91 9.59 -6.67
C ARG A 10 -32.02 8.38 -7.60
N THR A 11 -33.09 8.32 -8.40
CA THR A 11 -33.34 7.20 -9.30
C THR A 11 -32.29 7.10 -10.39
N ALA A 12 -31.95 8.21 -11.05
CA ALA A 12 -30.89 8.21 -12.05
C ALA A 12 -29.52 7.89 -11.44
N LEU A 13 -29.23 8.38 -10.23
CA LEU A 13 -27.98 8.07 -9.54
C LEU A 13 -27.88 6.57 -9.17
N PHE A 14 -28.97 5.96 -8.72
CA PHE A 14 -29.04 4.54 -8.40
C PHE A 14 -28.84 3.68 -9.66
N GLN A 15 -29.49 4.04 -10.77
CA GLN A 15 -29.32 3.36 -12.06
C GLN A 15 -27.89 3.46 -12.60
N LEU A 16 -27.22 4.59 -12.40
CA LEU A 16 -25.82 4.78 -12.77
C LEU A 16 -24.83 4.08 -11.82
N SER A 17 -25.29 3.55 -10.69
CA SER A 17 -24.43 2.87 -9.73
C SER A 17 -24.20 1.43 -10.16
N ASP A 18 -23.00 0.92 -9.84
CA ASP A 18 -22.60 -0.44 -10.17
C ASP A 18 -23.61 -1.48 -9.61
N PRO A 19 -24.09 -2.43 -10.41
CA PRO A 19 -25.13 -3.37 -9.98
C PRO A 19 -24.69 -4.35 -8.89
N GLY A 20 -23.41 -4.72 -8.83
CA GLY A 20 -22.89 -5.69 -7.86
C GLY A 20 -22.43 -5.05 -6.55
N GLU A 21 -21.81 -3.88 -6.64
CA GLU A 21 -21.14 -3.20 -5.54
C GLU A 21 -21.71 -1.82 -5.21
N GLY A 22 -22.56 -1.22 -6.04
CA GLY A 22 -23.05 0.15 -5.88
C GLY A 22 -24.54 0.32 -5.55
N ARG A 23 -25.33 -0.76 -5.60
CA ARG A 23 -26.79 -0.73 -5.46
C ARG A 23 -27.35 -1.33 -4.17
N ASP A 24 -26.54 -1.46 -3.11
CA ASP A 24 -27.07 -1.75 -1.77
C ASP A 24 -28.05 -0.63 -1.36
N PRO A 25 -29.37 -0.89 -1.20
CA PRO A 25 -30.34 0.19 -1.04
C PRO A 25 -30.12 1.03 0.21
N LYS A 26 -29.75 0.40 1.32
CA LYS A 26 -29.56 1.09 2.60
C LYS A 26 -28.33 1.99 2.56
N ARG A 27 -27.19 1.44 2.12
CA ARG A 27 -25.93 2.19 2.01
C ARG A 27 -26.01 3.28 0.94
N PHE A 28 -26.72 2.99 -0.15
CA PHE A 28 -26.97 3.95 -1.22
C PHE A 28 -27.76 5.15 -0.71
N ASP A 29 -28.87 4.92 -0.01
CA ASP A 29 -29.75 6.01 0.43
C ASP A 29 -29.06 6.96 1.41
N GLU A 30 -28.32 6.40 2.37
CA GLU A 30 -27.51 7.17 3.32
C GLU A 30 -26.49 8.05 2.58
N GLN A 31 -25.79 7.51 1.57
CA GLN A 31 -24.81 8.29 0.82
C GLN A 31 -25.38 9.25 -0.20
N ALA A 32 -26.46 8.90 -0.89
CA ALA A 32 -27.14 9.79 -1.81
C ALA A 32 -27.59 11.07 -1.08
N GLU A 33 -28.12 10.94 0.15
CA GLU A 33 -28.50 12.09 0.95
C GLU A 33 -27.30 12.97 1.36
N ALA A 34 -26.17 12.35 1.71
CA ALA A 34 -24.92 13.08 1.99
C ALA A 34 -24.43 13.83 0.75
N PHE A 35 -24.41 13.19 -0.42
CA PHE A 35 -24.04 13.81 -1.68
C PHE A 35 -24.95 14.99 -2.03
N PHE A 36 -26.26 14.85 -1.91
CA PHE A 36 -27.19 15.93 -2.25
C PHE A 36 -27.02 17.16 -1.34
N ARG A 37 -26.78 16.95 -0.04
CA ARG A 37 -26.49 18.06 0.89
C ARG A 37 -25.17 18.75 0.59
N GLN A 38 -24.14 17.98 0.23
CA GLN A 38 -22.81 18.52 -0.05
C GLN A 38 -22.74 19.20 -1.44
N LEU A 39 -23.36 18.60 -2.47
CA LEU A 39 -23.18 19.02 -3.86
C LEU A 39 -24.00 20.23 -4.28
N GLU A 40 -25.02 20.63 -3.52
CA GLU A 40 -25.74 21.89 -3.73
C GLU A 40 -24.82 23.11 -3.69
N VAL A 41 -23.71 23.01 -2.96
CA VAL A 41 -22.82 24.14 -2.67
C VAL A 41 -21.46 23.99 -3.35
N ILE A 42 -21.19 22.86 -4.04
CA ILE A 42 -19.87 22.61 -4.63
C ILE A 42 -19.86 22.53 -6.15
N GLN A 43 -18.87 23.19 -6.74
CA GLN A 43 -18.59 23.19 -8.17
C GLN A 43 -17.40 22.27 -8.45
N LEU A 44 -17.54 21.31 -9.36
CA LEU A 44 -16.37 20.62 -9.92
C LEU A 44 -15.54 21.64 -10.72
N VAL A 45 -14.31 21.86 -10.29
CA VAL A 45 -13.37 22.80 -10.92
C VAL A 45 -12.49 22.09 -11.94
N ALA A 46 -11.95 20.94 -11.57
CA ALA A 46 -11.06 20.16 -12.42
C ALA A 46 -11.01 18.69 -11.97
N VAL A 47 -10.57 17.81 -12.85
CA VAL A 47 -10.17 16.44 -12.50
C VAL A 47 -8.66 16.33 -12.70
N PRO A 48 -7.84 16.71 -11.70
CA PRO A 48 -6.39 16.74 -11.83
C PRO A 48 -5.75 15.38 -12.12
N ARG A 49 -6.34 14.28 -11.64
CA ARG A 49 -5.79 12.93 -11.78
C ARG A 49 -6.90 11.90 -11.92
N ALA A 50 -6.62 10.88 -12.70
CA ALA A 50 -7.42 9.66 -12.80
C ALA A 50 -6.47 8.46 -12.75
N TYR A 51 -6.91 7.39 -12.11
CA TYR A 51 -6.17 6.14 -12.07
C TYR A 51 -7.12 4.98 -12.34
N GLU A 52 -6.67 4.04 -13.16
CA GLU A 52 -7.38 2.80 -13.45
C GLU A 52 -6.58 1.64 -12.90
N PHE A 53 -7.16 0.83 -12.01
CA PHE A 53 -6.49 -0.28 -11.33
C PHE A 53 -7.51 -1.24 -10.73
N ASP A 54 -7.18 -2.53 -10.68
CA ASP A 54 -7.97 -3.55 -9.96
C ASP A 54 -9.48 -3.51 -10.33
N GLY A 55 -9.79 -3.37 -11.63
CA GLY A 55 -11.16 -3.25 -12.14
C GLY A 55 -11.90 -1.95 -11.79
N LEU A 56 -11.20 -0.94 -11.29
CA LEU A 56 -11.74 0.38 -10.96
C LEU A 56 -11.15 1.48 -11.83
N VAL A 57 -11.94 2.53 -12.06
CA VAL A 57 -11.45 3.85 -12.48
C VAL A 57 -11.80 4.86 -11.41
N VAL A 58 -10.79 5.57 -10.90
CA VAL A 58 -10.95 6.57 -9.83
C VAL A 58 -10.50 7.92 -10.32
N PHE A 59 -11.45 8.87 -10.39
CA PHE A 59 -11.21 10.26 -10.73
C PHE A 59 -11.10 11.10 -9.45
N PHE A 60 -9.96 11.76 -9.26
CA PHE A 60 -9.77 12.64 -8.11
C PHE A 60 -10.23 14.04 -8.49
N GLY A 61 -11.50 14.34 -8.22
CA GLY A 61 -12.11 15.63 -8.56
C GLY A 61 -11.72 16.72 -7.58
N LYS A 62 -11.38 17.91 -8.09
CA LYS A 62 -11.20 19.13 -7.31
C LYS A 62 -12.50 19.91 -7.28
N PHE A 63 -13.13 19.99 -6.13
CA PHE A 63 -14.40 20.67 -5.91
C PHE A 63 -14.20 21.98 -5.13
N ARG A 64 -14.97 23.00 -5.48
CA ARG A 64 -15.00 24.30 -4.79
C ARG A 64 -16.33 24.44 -4.08
N SER A 65 -16.32 24.56 -2.76
CA SER A 65 -17.47 25.02 -1.97
C SER A 65 -17.41 26.53 -1.76
N LYS A 66 -18.45 27.11 -1.14
CA LYS A 66 -18.44 28.52 -0.68
C LYS A 66 -17.34 28.81 0.35
N LYS A 67 -16.88 27.80 1.09
CA LYS A 67 -15.94 27.97 2.22
C LYS A 67 -14.53 27.48 1.91
N GLU A 68 -14.37 26.51 1.01
CA GLU A 68 -13.08 25.85 0.79
C GLU A 68 -12.99 25.10 -0.55
N MET A 69 -11.77 24.69 -0.89
CA MET A 69 -11.50 23.73 -1.96
C MET A 69 -11.33 22.35 -1.35
N ALA A 70 -12.07 21.35 -1.85
CA ALA A 70 -11.95 19.96 -1.45
C ALA A 70 -11.52 19.08 -2.62
N PHE A 71 -10.84 17.98 -2.32
CA PHE A 71 -10.62 16.91 -3.30
C PHE A 71 -11.47 15.72 -2.91
N VAL A 72 -12.18 15.15 -3.89
CA VAL A 72 -13.10 14.03 -3.66
C VAL A 72 -12.81 12.94 -4.69
N PRO A 73 -12.51 11.70 -4.26
CA PRO A 73 -12.41 10.56 -5.17
C PRO A 73 -13.80 10.18 -5.68
N LEU A 74 -13.93 10.03 -6.99
CA LEU A 74 -15.10 9.50 -7.66
C LEU A 74 -14.71 8.15 -8.26
N ALA A 75 -15.18 7.07 -7.67
CA ALA A 75 -14.82 5.72 -8.08
C ALA A 75 -15.90 5.10 -8.96
N PHE A 76 -15.47 4.29 -9.92
CA PHE A 76 -16.31 3.55 -10.84
C PHE A 76 -15.74 2.14 -10.98
N ALA A 77 -16.60 1.13 -11.05
CA ALA A 77 -16.24 -0.23 -11.41
C ALA A 77 -16.37 -0.41 -12.92
N HIS A 78 -15.49 -1.22 -13.51
CA HIS A 78 -15.66 -1.69 -14.89
C HIS A 78 -16.78 -2.72 -14.94
N GLU A 79 -17.72 -2.52 -15.86
CA GLU A 79 -18.75 -3.50 -16.19
C GLU A 79 -18.31 -4.38 -17.38
N ASP A 80 -18.87 -5.59 -17.48
CA ASP A 80 -18.53 -6.57 -18.52
C ASP A 80 -18.81 -6.07 -19.94
N ASP A 81 -19.77 -5.14 -20.08
CA ASP A 81 -20.15 -4.51 -21.34
C ASP A 81 -19.22 -3.35 -21.76
N GLY A 82 -18.19 -3.07 -20.95
CA GLY A 82 -17.24 -1.99 -21.17
C GLY A 82 -17.70 -0.63 -20.64
N SER A 83 -18.86 -0.56 -19.98
CA SER A 83 -19.33 0.64 -19.30
C SER A 83 -18.75 0.77 -17.89
N PHE A 84 -19.15 1.83 -17.18
CA PHE A 84 -18.64 2.19 -15.87
C PHE A 84 -19.79 2.38 -14.87
N GLY A 85 -19.86 1.50 -13.88
CA GLY A 85 -20.80 1.59 -12.78
C GLY A 85 -20.26 2.50 -11.68
N PHE A 86 -21.00 3.55 -11.30
CA PHE A 86 -20.59 4.45 -10.23
C PHE A 86 -20.58 3.74 -8.86
N LEU A 87 -19.56 4.01 -8.03
CA LEU A 87 -19.48 3.51 -6.66
C LEU A 87 -19.82 4.63 -5.66
N PRO A 88 -21.06 4.66 -5.13
CA PRO A 88 -21.54 5.72 -4.24
C PRO A 88 -20.92 5.68 -2.84
N TYR A 89 -20.32 4.55 -2.46
CA TYR A 89 -19.57 4.41 -1.22
C TYR A 89 -18.18 3.87 -1.49
N ARG A 90 -17.28 4.09 -0.52
CA ARG A 90 -15.90 3.62 -0.59
C ARG A 90 -15.88 2.09 -0.68
N THR A 91 -15.08 1.58 -1.60
CA THR A 91 -14.78 0.16 -1.71
C THR A 91 -13.71 -0.25 -0.68
N GLU A 92 -13.77 -1.50 -0.24
CA GLU A 92 -12.81 -2.10 0.71
C GLU A 92 -11.57 -2.67 0.01
N ARG A 93 -11.47 -2.53 -1.33
CA ARG A 93 -10.28 -2.96 -2.08
C ARG A 93 -9.04 -2.23 -1.54
N LEU A 94 -8.02 -3.00 -1.18
CA LEU A 94 -6.79 -2.45 -0.59
C LEU A 94 -6.12 -1.45 -1.54
N THR A 95 -6.09 -1.76 -2.83
CA THR A 95 -5.58 -0.89 -3.90
C THR A 95 -6.25 0.49 -3.91
N TYR A 96 -7.58 0.53 -3.79
CA TYR A 96 -8.34 1.78 -3.66
C TYR A 96 -7.96 2.55 -2.40
N ARG A 97 -7.92 1.86 -1.25
CA ARG A 97 -7.54 2.47 0.02
C ARG A 97 -6.11 3.04 -0.03
N LEU A 98 -5.18 2.37 -0.70
CA LEU A 98 -3.80 2.82 -0.90
C LEU A 98 -3.74 4.08 -1.77
N VAL A 99 -4.39 4.08 -2.93
CA VAL A 99 -4.36 5.23 -3.84
C VAL A 99 -5.05 6.44 -3.21
N ASN A 100 -6.16 6.23 -2.50
CA ASN A 100 -6.82 7.32 -1.79
C ASN A 100 -5.95 7.86 -0.64
N HIS A 101 -5.34 7.00 0.16
CA HIS A 101 -4.43 7.42 1.23
C HIS A 101 -3.19 8.15 0.69
N TRP A 102 -2.61 7.70 -0.43
CA TRP A 102 -1.53 8.40 -1.12
C TRP A 102 -1.96 9.79 -1.56
N PHE A 103 -3.17 9.90 -2.12
CA PHE A 103 -3.70 11.18 -2.58
C PHE A 103 -3.89 12.16 -1.42
N ASP A 104 -4.38 11.69 -0.28
CA ASP A 104 -4.65 12.49 0.92
C ASP A 104 -3.40 12.70 1.81
N ALA A 105 -2.30 12.00 1.54
CA ALA A 105 -1.10 12.01 2.37
C ALA A 105 -0.47 13.40 2.49
N THR A 106 -0.18 13.83 3.72
CA THR A 106 0.52 15.11 4.01
C THR A 106 1.98 15.10 3.55
N TRP A 107 2.57 13.93 3.32
CA TRP A 107 3.92 13.73 2.80
C TRP A 107 3.98 13.62 1.27
N ARG A 108 2.85 13.72 0.58
CA ARG A 108 2.87 13.84 -0.88
C ARG A 108 3.77 15.02 -1.25
N GLN A 109 4.63 14.84 -2.26
CA GLN A 109 5.33 15.99 -2.83
C GLN A 109 4.27 17.05 -3.16
N ALA A 110 4.56 18.32 -2.79
CA ALA A 110 3.70 19.43 -3.14
C ALA A 110 3.34 19.33 -4.63
N ALA A 111 2.11 19.68 -5.00
CA ALA A 111 1.68 19.64 -6.39
C ALA A 111 2.52 20.64 -7.19
N THR A 112 3.67 20.20 -7.69
CA THR A 112 4.50 20.95 -8.62
C THR A 112 3.92 20.78 -10.02
N ALA A 113 4.13 21.77 -10.88
CA ALA A 113 3.72 21.67 -12.28
C ALA A 113 4.35 20.45 -12.99
N ASN A 114 5.51 20.01 -12.51
CA ASN A 114 6.25 18.84 -12.98
C ASN A 114 6.59 17.94 -11.79
N PRO A 115 5.69 17.06 -11.34
CA PRO A 115 6.01 16.10 -10.29
C PRO A 115 7.07 15.13 -10.83
N THR A 116 8.10 14.85 -10.05
CA THR A 116 9.12 13.85 -10.41
C THR A 116 8.53 12.47 -10.20
N TYR A 117 7.80 11.97 -11.20
CA TYR A 117 7.34 10.58 -11.24
C TYR A 117 8.51 9.66 -11.62
N CYS A 118 8.41 8.38 -11.24
CA CYS A 118 9.25 7.35 -11.85
C CYS A 118 9.14 7.46 -13.37
N THR A 119 10.28 7.54 -14.06
CA THR A 119 10.28 7.58 -15.52
C THR A 119 9.83 6.23 -16.07
N GLY A 120 9.36 6.20 -17.33
CA GLY A 120 9.05 4.93 -17.99
C GLY A 120 10.25 3.97 -18.06
N GLN A 121 11.48 4.49 -17.98
CA GLN A 121 12.70 3.68 -17.88
C GLN A 121 12.89 3.08 -16.48
N ASP A 122 12.57 3.84 -15.42
CA ASP A 122 12.61 3.33 -14.03
C ASP A 122 11.59 2.21 -13.84
N VAL A 123 10.39 2.38 -14.42
CA VAL A 123 9.34 1.35 -14.44
C VAL A 123 9.74 0.13 -15.27
N LYS A 124 10.37 0.32 -16.43
CA LYS A 124 10.83 -0.79 -17.29
C LYS A 124 11.98 -1.60 -16.66
N ARG A 125 12.81 -0.96 -15.83
CA ARG A 125 13.88 -1.60 -15.06
C ARG A 125 13.38 -2.27 -13.78
N ALA A 126 12.14 -1.99 -13.36
CA ALA A 126 11.53 -2.69 -12.24
C ALA A 126 11.36 -4.18 -12.62
N THR A 127 12.05 -5.04 -11.88
CA THR A 127 12.12 -6.48 -12.18
C THR A 127 10.83 -7.25 -11.85
N HIS A 128 9.87 -6.62 -11.17
CA HIS A 128 8.60 -7.23 -10.79
C HIS A 128 7.43 -6.32 -11.18
N ARG A 129 6.85 -6.59 -12.36
CA ARG A 129 5.62 -5.94 -12.85
C ARG A 129 4.46 -6.90 -12.67
N ILE A 130 3.65 -6.68 -11.62
CA ILE A 130 2.33 -7.30 -11.56
C ILE A 130 1.42 -6.47 -12.46
N SER A 131 0.97 -7.06 -13.56
CA SER A 131 -0.16 -6.52 -14.30
C SER A 131 -1.38 -6.65 -13.39
N LEU A 132 -1.92 -5.53 -12.94
CA LEU A 132 -3.23 -5.52 -12.31
C LEU A 132 -4.21 -6.11 -13.33
N ALA A 133 -4.99 -7.12 -12.92
CA ALA A 133 -5.83 -7.88 -13.82
C ALA A 133 -6.68 -6.91 -14.67
N SER A 134 -6.56 -7.02 -16.00
CA SER A 134 -7.51 -6.38 -16.90
C SER A 134 -8.82 -7.12 -16.73
N SER A 135 -9.87 -6.42 -16.31
CA SER A 135 -11.16 -7.03 -16.01
C SER A 135 -11.97 -7.40 -17.26
N ALA A 136 -11.52 -7.11 -18.50
CA ALA A 136 -12.31 -7.49 -19.67
C ALA A 136 -11.50 -7.54 -20.98
N GLY A 137 -11.40 -8.74 -21.57
CA GLY A 137 -11.38 -9.02 -23.02
C GLY A 137 -10.44 -8.21 -23.94
N PRO A 138 -10.52 -8.40 -25.27
CA PRO A 138 -9.77 -7.59 -26.22
C PRO A 138 -10.35 -6.17 -26.22
N GLN A 139 -9.69 -5.24 -25.52
CA GLN A 139 -10.09 -3.84 -25.48
C GLN A 139 -10.02 -3.23 -26.89
N LYS A 140 -11.17 -2.78 -27.40
CA LYS A 140 -11.30 -2.11 -28.72
C LYS A 140 -10.72 -0.70 -28.75
N HIS A 141 -10.33 -0.13 -27.62
CA HIS A 141 -9.75 1.20 -27.52
C HIS A 141 -8.46 1.17 -26.69
N ALA A 142 -7.45 1.92 -27.16
CA ALA A 142 -6.08 1.98 -26.65
C ALA A 142 -6.00 2.69 -25.28
N TRP A 143 -6.63 2.13 -24.26
CA TRP A 143 -6.54 2.61 -22.88
C TRP A 143 -5.53 1.74 -22.12
N SER A 144 -4.59 2.38 -21.43
CA SER A 144 -3.53 1.70 -20.68
C SER A 144 -3.79 1.88 -19.19
N PRO A 145 -4.16 0.82 -18.44
CA PRO A 145 -4.40 0.90 -17.01
C PRO A 145 -3.20 1.50 -16.26
N SER A 146 -3.49 2.26 -15.20
CA SER A 146 -2.45 2.72 -14.28
C SER A 146 -1.87 1.51 -13.55
N SER A 147 -0.55 1.45 -13.41
CA SER A 147 0.11 0.35 -12.70
C SER A 147 0.53 0.82 -11.31
N LEU A 148 -0.01 0.19 -10.27
CA LEU A 148 0.55 0.27 -8.92
C LEU A 148 1.60 -0.84 -8.77
N PHE A 149 2.88 -0.46 -8.75
CA PHE A 149 3.98 -1.40 -8.59
C PHE A 149 4.20 -1.68 -7.10
N LEU A 150 3.37 -2.57 -6.54
CA LEU A 150 3.58 -3.13 -5.23
C LEU A 150 3.50 -4.65 -5.38
N ALA A 151 4.64 -5.30 -5.59
CA ALA A 151 4.71 -6.75 -5.67
C ALA A 151 5.07 -7.33 -4.32
N GLY A 152 4.37 -8.37 -3.91
CA GLY A 152 4.65 -9.03 -2.65
C GLY A 152 4.19 -10.47 -2.64
N ALA A 153 4.77 -11.23 -1.70
CA ALA A 153 4.62 -12.66 -1.63
C ALA A 153 4.50 -13.12 -0.17
N SER A 154 3.67 -14.14 0.03
CA SER A 154 3.60 -14.86 1.30
C SER A 154 4.88 -15.68 1.49
N PHE A 155 5.37 -15.78 2.72
CA PHE A 155 6.47 -16.70 3.04
C PHE A 155 6.07 -18.17 2.88
N GLU A 156 4.78 -18.49 2.93
CA GLU A 156 4.26 -19.85 2.74
C GLU A 156 4.08 -20.20 1.26
N LYS A 157 3.70 -19.22 0.44
CA LYS A 157 3.41 -19.37 -0.99
C LYS A 157 4.12 -18.26 -1.77
N PRO A 158 5.44 -18.39 -1.99
CA PRO A 158 6.24 -17.27 -2.49
C PRO A 158 6.14 -17.04 -4.01
N GLY A 159 5.68 -18.03 -4.78
CA GLY A 159 5.53 -17.93 -6.24
C GLY A 159 6.83 -17.47 -6.92
N GLU A 160 6.73 -16.46 -7.78
CA GLU A 160 7.87 -15.88 -8.50
C GLU A 160 8.93 -15.23 -7.58
N HIS A 161 8.60 -14.94 -6.32
CA HIS A 161 9.51 -14.31 -5.34
C HIS A 161 10.24 -15.34 -4.47
N THR A 162 10.23 -16.63 -4.83
CA THR A 162 10.84 -17.73 -4.05
C THR A 162 12.27 -17.41 -3.61
N ASP A 163 13.14 -16.98 -4.52
CA ASP A 163 14.55 -16.69 -4.20
C ASP A 163 14.71 -15.54 -3.20
N LEU A 164 13.84 -14.54 -3.28
CA LEU A 164 13.88 -13.37 -2.40
C LEU A 164 13.34 -13.73 -1.01
N VAL A 165 12.27 -14.51 -0.93
CA VAL A 165 11.71 -15.04 0.31
C VAL A 165 12.71 -15.96 1.02
N VAL A 166 13.39 -16.86 0.30
CA VAL A 166 14.44 -17.73 0.84
C VAL A 166 15.57 -16.88 1.43
N ARG A 167 16.06 -15.89 0.69
CA ARG A 167 17.12 -14.97 1.16
C ARG A 167 16.70 -14.22 2.43
N ALA A 168 15.49 -13.67 2.45
CA ALA A 168 14.96 -12.94 3.60
C ALA A 168 14.81 -13.87 4.81
N LYS A 169 14.29 -15.08 4.62
CA LYS A 169 14.15 -16.09 5.67
C LYS A 169 15.50 -16.47 6.25
N SER A 170 16.48 -16.80 5.42
CA SER A 170 17.84 -17.13 5.85
C SER A 170 18.48 -15.99 6.65
N ALA A 171 18.40 -14.75 6.16
CA ALA A 171 18.94 -13.59 6.87
C ALA A 171 18.28 -13.40 8.24
N ILE A 172 16.96 -13.54 8.34
CA ILE A 172 16.22 -13.42 9.61
C ILE A 172 16.57 -14.56 10.56
N THR A 173 16.66 -15.81 10.09
CA THR A 173 17.04 -16.95 10.91
C THR A 173 18.46 -16.82 11.45
N GLU A 174 19.42 -16.39 10.62
CA GLU A 174 20.80 -16.12 11.06
C GLU A 174 20.83 -15.00 12.10
N MET A 175 20.14 -13.88 11.85
CA MET A 175 20.01 -12.79 12.82
C MET A 175 19.46 -13.25 14.17
N LYS A 176 18.37 -14.03 14.18
CA LYS A 176 17.78 -14.59 15.40
C LYS A 176 18.77 -15.50 16.13
N SER A 177 19.43 -16.41 15.41
CA SER A 177 20.42 -17.34 15.98
C SER A 177 21.58 -16.60 16.65
N ARG A 178 22.09 -15.54 16.02
CA ARG A 178 23.17 -14.71 16.59
C ARG A 178 22.74 -14.04 17.91
N LEU A 179 21.52 -13.49 17.96
CA LEU A 179 21.00 -12.86 19.19
C LEU A 179 20.76 -13.85 20.33
N VAL A 180 20.26 -15.05 20.02
CA VAL A 180 20.05 -16.12 21.03
C VAL A 180 21.39 -16.53 21.64
N ASN A 181 22.47 -16.57 20.86
CA ASN A 181 23.80 -16.96 21.30
C ASN A 181 24.65 -15.81 21.87
N ASP A 182 24.07 -14.62 22.06
CA ASP A 182 24.81 -13.41 22.47
C ASP A 182 25.97 -12.99 21.54
N ASP A 183 25.87 -13.37 20.26
CA ASP A 183 26.86 -13.02 19.25
C ASP A 183 26.50 -11.68 18.60
N VAL A 184 26.68 -10.59 19.36
CA VAL A 184 26.41 -9.22 18.88
C VAL A 184 27.31 -8.87 17.68
N ASP A 185 28.56 -9.32 17.69
CA ASP A 185 29.51 -9.07 16.61
C ASP A 185 29.15 -9.80 15.31
N GLY A 186 28.59 -10.99 15.41
CA GLY A 186 28.01 -11.71 14.27
C GLY A 186 26.70 -11.09 13.81
N PHE A 187 25.83 -10.68 14.75
CA PHE A 187 24.54 -10.05 14.44
C PHE A 187 24.70 -8.79 13.58
N VAL A 188 25.62 -7.90 13.94
CA VAL A 188 25.82 -6.62 13.23
C VAL A 188 26.27 -6.78 11.78
N LYS A 189 26.79 -7.95 11.39
CA LYS A 189 27.15 -8.27 9.99
C LYS A 189 25.92 -8.46 9.08
N HIS A 190 24.73 -8.46 9.66
CA HIS A 190 23.44 -8.48 8.95
C HIS A 190 22.80 -7.09 8.90
N LEU A 191 23.42 -6.06 9.47
CA LEU A 191 22.95 -4.69 9.42
C LEU A 191 23.76 -3.88 8.40
N THR A 192 23.25 -2.71 8.01
CA THR A 192 24.08 -1.70 7.34
C THR A 192 25.26 -1.31 8.24
N PRO A 193 26.42 -0.90 7.68
CA PRO A 193 27.58 -0.51 8.49
C PRO A 193 27.25 0.53 9.57
N GLU A 194 26.48 1.56 9.22
CA GLU A 194 26.05 2.61 10.14
C GLU A 194 25.03 2.12 11.18
N GLY A 195 24.15 1.20 10.78
CA GLY A 195 23.18 0.57 11.68
C GLY A 195 23.88 -0.34 12.71
N GLY A 196 24.81 -1.18 12.24
CA GLY A 196 25.60 -2.08 13.06
C GLY A 196 26.48 -1.32 14.06
N ALA A 197 27.16 -0.26 13.64
CA ALA A 197 27.98 0.56 14.53
C ALA A 197 27.16 1.19 15.67
N ARG A 198 26.01 1.80 15.34
CA ARG A 198 25.09 2.37 16.34
C ARG A 198 24.56 1.31 17.30
N LEU A 199 24.21 0.13 16.78
CA LEU A 199 23.72 -0.96 17.60
C LEU A 199 24.79 -1.46 18.58
N LYS A 200 26.05 -1.62 18.14
CA LYS A 200 27.15 -1.99 19.04
C LYS A 200 27.32 -0.98 20.16
N GLN A 201 27.32 0.31 19.82
CA GLN A 201 27.46 1.38 20.79
C GLN A 201 26.32 1.35 21.82
N TRP A 202 25.07 1.17 21.36
CA TRP A 202 23.92 1.04 22.25
C TRP A 202 24.02 -0.22 23.13
N PHE A 203 24.38 -1.38 22.57
CA PHE A 203 24.55 -2.62 23.33
C PHE A 203 25.62 -2.49 24.43
N ALA A 204 26.70 -1.75 24.18
CA ALA A 204 27.75 -1.53 25.18
C ALA A 204 27.24 -0.74 26.40
N SER A 205 26.34 0.23 26.20
CA SER A 205 25.83 1.11 27.26
C SER A 205 24.48 0.68 27.86
N ALA A 206 23.67 -0.10 27.13
CA ALA A 206 22.35 -0.53 27.58
C ALA A 206 22.45 -1.51 28.75
N ASP A 207 21.47 -1.48 29.65
CA ASP A 207 21.38 -2.44 30.74
C ASP A 207 20.89 -3.82 30.27
N GLN A 208 20.95 -4.82 31.16
CA GLN A 208 20.55 -6.19 30.82
C GLN A 208 19.05 -6.32 30.46
N THR A 209 18.21 -5.47 31.06
CA THR A 209 16.76 -5.47 30.83
C THR A 209 16.46 -5.00 29.40
N ASP A 210 17.07 -3.91 28.98
CA ASP A 210 16.94 -3.35 27.65
C ASP A 210 17.50 -4.29 26.57
N ARG A 211 18.67 -4.89 26.81
CA ARG A 211 19.25 -5.91 25.92
C ARG A 211 18.32 -7.11 25.75
N SER A 212 17.75 -7.61 26.85
CA SER A 212 16.84 -8.75 26.83
C SER A 212 15.54 -8.41 26.09
N ARG A 213 14.98 -7.21 26.32
CA ARG A 213 13.80 -6.71 25.62
C ARG A 213 14.05 -6.58 24.12
N TYR A 214 15.20 -6.05 23.72
CA TYR A 214 15.58 -5.93 22.32
C TYR A 214 15.70 -7.31 21.64
N ARG A 215 16.34 -8.28 22.31
CA ARG A 215 16.44 -9.66 21.80
C ARG A 215 15.05 -10.27 21.61
N GLY A 216 14.21 -10.25 22.65
CA GLY A 216 12.85 -10.80 22.59
C GLY A 216 12.02 -10.17 21.45
N ALA A 217 12.14 -8.85 21.28
CA ALA A 217 11.43 -8.12 20.23
C ALA A 217 11.79 -8.59 18.80
N LEU A 218 12.97 -9.19 18.58
CA LEU A 218 13.39 -9.73 17.28
C LEU A 218 13.22 -11.25 17.21
N THR A 219 13.55 -11.99 18.27
CA THR A 219 13.52 -13.46 18.27
C THR A 219 12.10 -14.01 18.22
N GLU A 220 11.14 -13.31 18.82
CA GLU A 220 9.72 -13.72 18.83
C GLU A 220 8.98 -13.42 17.52
N GLN A 221 9.59 -12.70 16.57
CA GLN A 221 8.90 -12.22 15.37
C GLN A 221 9.04 -13.21 14.21
N GLU A 222 7.95 -13.79 13.71
CA GLU A 222 7.99 -14.65 12.53
C GLU A 222 7.63 -13.89 11.25
N PRO A 223 8.46 -13.97 10.18
CA PRO A 223 8.13 -13.32 8.91
C PRO A 223 6.99 -14.08 8.21
N PHE A 224 6.02 -13.33 7.69
CA PHE A 224 4.85 -13.93 7.02
C PHE A 224 4.58 -13.35 5.62
N PHE A 225 5.03 -12.13 5.34
CA PHE A 225 4.84 -11.51 4.02
C PHE A 225 6.03 -10.62 3.66
N LEU A 226 6.35 -10.54 2.38
CA LEU A 226 7.42 -9.73 1.82
C LEU A 226 6.87 -8.85 0.69
N PHE A 227 7.21 -7.57 0.67
CA PHE A 227 7.12 -6.73 -0.53
C PHE A 227 8.49 -6.53 -1.14
N ASP A 228 8.58 -6.73 -2.46
CA ASP A 228 9.68 -6.20 -3.26
C ASP A 228 9.31 -4.79 -3.70
N ALA A 229 9.91 -3.81 -3.03
CA ALA A 229 9.77 -2.39 -3.29
C ALA A 229 11.10 -1.79 -3.77
N SER A 230 11.90 -2.56 -4.52
CA SER A 230 13.24 -2.24 -5.02
C SER A 230 13.58 -0.74 -5.05
N PRO A 231 14.68 -0.30 -4.40
CA PRO A 231 15.76 -1.11 -3.84
C PRO A 231 15.49 -1.68 -2.43
N LEU A 232 14.27 -1.51 -1.92
CA LEU A 232 13.87 -1.91 -0.57
C LEU A 232 13.10 -3.23 -0.58
N VAL A 233 13.44 -4.11 0.34
CA VAL A 233 12.68 -5.33 0.62
C VAL A 233 12.00 -5.16 1.98
N VAL A 234 10.67 -5.16 1.99
CA VAL A 234 9.87 -4.90 3.19
C VAL A 234 9.29 -6.20 3.69
N VAL A 235 9.74 -6.67 4.86
CA VAL A 235 9.26 -7.92 5.46
C VAL A 235 8.33 -7.60 6.62
N TYR A 236 7.10 -8.08 6.53
CA TYR A 236 6.17 -8.08 7.65
C TYR A 236 6.41 -9.30 8.53
N THR A 237 6.53 -9.05 9.83
CA THR A 237 6.67 -10.08 10.85
C THR A 237 5.53 -10.01 11.85
N ARG A 238 5.24 -11.12 12.50
CA ARG A 238 4.18 -11.22 13.52
C ARG A 238 4.69 -11.96 14.74
N SER A 239 4.44 -11.44 15.93
CA SER A 239 4.71 -12.17 17.18
C SER A 239 3.60 -13.18 17.52
N PRO A 240 3.84 -14.12 18.44
CA PRO A 240 2.79 -15.01 18.98
C PRO A 240 1.59 -14.27 19.57
N ARG A 241 1.78 -13.00 20.00
CA ARG A 241 0.71 -12.13 20.52
C ARG A 241 -0.04 -11.38 19.42
N GLY A 242 0.24 -11.66 18.14
CA GLY A 242 -0.38 -10.98 17.00
C GLY A 242 0.19 -9.59 16.70
N ILE A 243 1.29 -9.17 17.33
CA ILE A 243 1.89 -7.85 17.09
C ILE A 243 2.62 -7.90 15.76
N VAL A 244 2.17 -7.08 14.80
CA VAL A 244 2.79 -6.95 13.49
C VAL A 244 3.89 -5.90 13.51
N GLN A 245 5.05 -6.25 12.97
CA GLN A 245 6.19 -5.35 12.77
C GLN A 245 6.70 -5.40 11.33
N VAL A 246 7.56 -4.44 10.98
CA VAL A 246 8.12 -4.32 9.64
C VAL A 246 9.64 -4.23 9.73
N MET A 247 10.31 -5.13 9.01
CA MET A 247 11.75 -5.11 8.79
C MET A 247 12.05 -4.63 7.37
N TYR A 248 13.07 -3.77 7.25
CA TYR A 248 13.50 -3.21 5.97
C TYR A 248 14.86 -3.74 5.62
N PHE A 249 15.00 -4.33 4.44
CA PHE A 249 16.27 -4.81 3.93
C PHE A 249 16.67 -4.09 2.65
N THR A 250 17.96 -3.86 2.48
CA THR A 250 18.56 -3.41 1.23
C THR A 250 19.47 -4.51 0.69
N LEU A 251 19.58 -4.58 -0.64
CA LEU A 251 20.50 -5.49 -1.30
C LEU A 251 21.92 -4.91 -1.29
N HIS A 252 22.84 -5.61 -0.65
CA HIS A 252 24.27 -5.37 -0.75
C HIS A 252 24.79 -5.85 -2.12
N PRO A 253 25.87 -5.27 -2.69
CA PRO A 253 26.46 -5.71 -3.96
C PRO A 253 26.83 -7.21 -4.01
N THR A 254 27.11 -7.83 -2.86
CA THR A 254 27.32 -9.28 -2.74
C THR A 254 26.02 -10.10 -2.70
N ASN A 255 24.90 -9.51 -3.13
CA ASN A 255 23.56 -10.10 -3.14
C ASN A 255 23.02 -10.54 -1.75
N ARG A 256 23.58 -9.96 -0.66
CA ARG A 256 23.12 -10.20 0.71
C ARG A 256 22.09 -9.15 1.11
N LEU A 257 21.06 -9.55 1.85
CA LEU A 257 20.11 -8.62 2.44
C LEU A 257 20.69 -8.05 3.74
N LEU A 258 20.77 -6.73 3.82
CA LEU A 258 21.20 -5.99 5.02
C LEU A 258 20.00 -5.31 5.65
N TRP A 259 19.79 -5.56 6.93
CA TRP A 259 18.76 -4.90 7.72
C TRP A 259 19.15 -3.44 7.94
N THR A 260 18.34 -2.52 7.43
CA THR A 260 18.63 -1.08 7.42
C THR A 260 17.83 -0.28 8.45
N ASN A 261 17.05 -0.95 9.32
CA ASN A 261 16.18 -0.24 10.25
C ASN A 261 16.97 0.30 11.45
N SER A 262 17.33 1.57 11.38
CA SER A 262 17.79 2.37 12.50
C SER A 262 16.90 3.61 12.62
N SER A 263 15.78 3.49 13.32
CA SER A 263 15.10 4.60 14.04
C SER A 263 14.60 5.84 13.27
N HIS A 264 14.96 6.02 12.00
CA HIS A 264 14.54 7.14 11.17
C HIS A 264 13.42 6.66 10.25
N LEU A 265 12.20 6.76 10.78
CA LEU A 265 11.00 6.72 9.96
C LEU A 265 11.04 7.94 9.05
N THR A 266 11.43 7.76 7.79
CA THR A 266 11.04 8.75 6.79
C THR A 266 9.52 8.82 6.77
N THR A 267 8.94 9.95 6.38
CA THR A 267 7.47 10.03 6.31
C THR A 267 6.90 9.01 5.31
N SER A 268 7.69 8.62 4.31
CA SER A 268 7.39 7.56 3.36
C SER A 268 7.28 6.18 4.01
N ASP A 269 8.13 5.85 4.99
CA ASP A 269 8.11 4.54 5.68
C ASP A 269 6.81 4.27 6.44
N ARG A 270 6.08 5.34 6.79
CA ARG A 270 4.79 5.22 7.48
C ARG A 270 3.78 4.42 6.67
N VAL A 271 3.88 4.39 5.35
CA VAL A 271 2.95 3.62 4.50
C VAL A 271 2.95 2.13 4.83
N PHE A 272 4.07 1.57 5.31
CA PHE A 272 4.19 0.17 5.67
C PHE A 272 3.85 -0.11 7.15
N LYS A 273 4.08 0.88 8.03
CA LYS A 273 3.87 0.72 9.47
C LYS A 273 2.51 1.19 9.95
N GLN A 274 1.79 1.98 9.15
CA GLN A 274 0.50 2.58 9.48
C GLN A 274 -0.37 2.66 8.22
N GLY A 275 -1.69 2.81 8.41
CA GLY A 275 -2.63 2.98 7.32
C GLY A 275 -2.91 1.67 6.55
N PRO A 276 -3.32 1.74 5.27
CA PRO A 276 -3.94 0.59 4.61
C PRO A 276 -3.08 -0.68 4.52
N LEU A 277 -1.75 -0.58 4.34
CA LEU A 277 -0.90 -1.78 4.32
C LEU A 277 -0.76 -2.41 5.71
N HIS A 278 -0.67 -1.59 6.76
CA HIS A 278 -0.64 -2.10 8.12
C HIS A 278 -1.97 -2.77 8.49
N ASP A 279 -3.10 -2.14 8.17
CA ASP A 279 -4.43 -2.73 8.40
C ASP A 279 -4.60 -4.05 7.65
N ALA A 280 -4.14 -4.10 6.39
CA ALA A 280 -4.17 -5.32 5.59
C ALA A 280 -3.28 -6.44 6.17
N ALA A 281 -2.19 -6.09 6.83
CA ALA A 281 -1.29 -7.03 7.50
C ALA A 281 -1.91 -7.65 8.76
N LEU A 282 -2.93 -7.03 9.34
CA LEU A 282 -3.64 -7.50 10.53
C LEU A 282 -4.80 -8.46 10.23
N LEU A 283 -5.17 -8.64 8.95
CA LEU A 283 -6.24 -9.54 8.55
C LEU A 283 -5.84 -11.03 8.68
N ASP A 284 -6.83 -11.91 8.80
CA ASP A 284 -6.64 -13.38 8.81
C ASP A 284 -5.97 -13.88 7.54
N THR A 285 -6.30 -13.26 6.39
CA THR A 285 -5.60 -13.44 5.11
C THR A 285 -4.94 -12.12 4.72
N PRO A 286 -3.67 -11.90 5.15
CA PRO A 286 -2.97 -10.67 4.86
C PRO A 286 -2.86 -10.40 3.36
N PHE A 287 -3.06 -9.14 2.98
CA PHE A 287 -2.83 -8.68 1.60
C PHE A 287 -3.56 -9.46 0.50
N LYS A 288 -4.71 -10.09 0.80
CA LYS A 288 -5.46 -10.99 -0.10
C LYS A 288 -5.68 -10.51 -1.55
N SER A 289 -5.70 -9.19 -1.79
CA SER A 289 -5.91 -8.59 -3.12
C SER A 289 -4.61 -8.23 -3.87
N ILE A 290 -3.45 -8.31 -3.21
CA ILE A 290 -2.14 -7.94 -3.78
C ILE A 290 -1.15 -9.12 -3.69
N ALA A 291 -1.42 -10.10 -2.82
CA ALA A 291 -0.66 -11.34 -2.77
C ALA A 291 -0.73 -12.05 -4.14
N ILE A 292 0.44 -12.34 -4.70
CA ILE A 292 0.55 -13.17 -5.90
C ILE A 292 -0.07 -14.55 -5.57
N LYS A 293 -1.01 -14.99 -6.40
CA LYS A 293 -1.66 -16.29 -6.29
C LYS A 293 -0.82 -17.37 -6.95
#